data_AF-A0A401Q8K5-F1
#
_entry.id   AF-A0A401Q8K5-F1
#
_cell.length_a   1.000
_cell.length_b   1.000
_cell.length_c   1.000
_cell.angle_alpha   90.00
_cell.angle_beta   90.00
_cell.angle_gamma   90.00
#
_symmetry.space_group_name_H-M   'P 1'
#
loop_
_entity.id
_entity.type
_entity.pdbx_description
1 polymer ?
#
loop_
_entity_poly.entity_id
_entity_poly.type
_entity_poly.pdbx_seq_one_letter_code
_entity_poly.pdbx_strand_id
1 'polypeptide(L)'
;MNLFSIVLFVSLLGAGMPQNRSNSKGVSRNSSPSRRTANPSGEPAQPVTNEDPPRANLTALEDNSGNLVSHVRTLAQTLYQCSKSATTDELKLNFLKSTTVTCNDGTPAGYYIRESKGSKRWLIFLEGGWCCYSKESCDARYRSIPRLMGSSEWPQAQKGSGILSAQPEENPHWWNANTV
;
A
#
# COMPACT_ATOMS: atom_id res chain seq x y z
N MET A 1 27.94 25.31 -56.92
CA MET A 1 27.34 24.61 -58.08
C MET A 1 26.67 23.35 -57.55
N ASN A 2 25.32 23.35 -57.56
CA ASN A 2 24.35 22.25 -57.61
C ASN A 2 24.48 21.06 -56.63
N LEU A 3 23.53 20.97 -55.67
CA LEU A 3 22.32 20.11 -55.67
C LEU A 3 22.67 18.70 -55.15
N PHE A 4 22.11 18.18 -54.05
CA PHE A 4 20.69 17.92 -53.84
C PHE A 4 20.32 17.93 -52.35
N SER A 5 19.30 18.72 -51.99
CA SER A 5 18.54 18.57 -50.76
C SER A 5 17.66 17.32 -50.85
N ILE A 6 17.80 16.42 -49.88
CA ILE A 6 16.83 15.33 -49.69
C ILE A 6 15.66 15.92 -48.90
N VAL A 7 14.62 16.29 -49.64
CA VAL A 7 13.30 16.59 -49.11
C VAL A 7 12.54 15.27 -49.04
N LEU A 8 12.30 14.75 -47.84
CA LEU A 8 11.39 13.63 -47.63
C LEU A 8 10.02 14.18 -47.21
N PHE A 9 9.14 14.39 -48.19
CA PHE A 9 7.70 14.55 -47.95
C PHE A 9 7.08 13.16 -47.84
N VAL A 10 6.58 12.81 -46.67
CA VAL A 10 5.61 11.71 -46.53
C VAL A 10 4.35 12.32 -45.92
N SER A 11 3.40 12.63 -46.78
CA SER A 11 2.01 12.92 -46.44
C SER A 11 1.17 11.80 -47.02
N LEU A 12 0.50 11.04 -46.18
CA LEU A 12 -0.73 10.33 -46.56
C LEU A 12 -1.60 10.15 -45.31
N LEU A 13 -2.73 10.85 -45.38
CA LEU A 13 -3.89 10.78 -44.49
C LEU A 13 -4.53 9.40 -44.60
N GLY A 14 -4.91 8.83 -43.46
CA GLY A 14 -5.74 7.65 -43.35
C GLY A 14 -6.61 7.76 -42.12
N ALA A 15 -7.72 8.48 -42.25
CA ALA A 15 -8.78 8.55 -41.26
C ALA A 15 -9.51 7.20 -41.20
N GLY A 16 -9.53 6.59 -40.02
CA GLY A 16 -10.36 5.43 -39.69
C GLY A 16 -10.90 5.60 -38.29
N MET A 17 -12.03 6.29 -38.16
CA MET A 17 -12.83 6.31 -36.92
C MET A 17 -13.64 5.01 -36.82
N PRO A 18 -13.58 4.26 -35.71
CA PRO A 18 -14.68 3.38 -35.33
C PRO A 18 -15.67 4.16 -34.47
N GLN A 19 -16.86 4.42 -35.02
CA GLN A 19 -18.05 4.80 -34.25
C GLN A 19 -18.44 3.62 -33.36
N ASN A 20 -18.31 3.77 -32.03
CA ASN A 20 -18.97 2.85 -31.11
C ASN A 20 -20.25 3.49 -30.57
N ARG A 21 -21.37 2.87 -30.92
CA ARG A 21 -22.72 3.29 -30.64
C ARG A 21 -23.05 2.99 -29.17
N SER A 22 -23.24 4.04 -28.40
CA SER A 22 -23.83 4.01 -27.06
C SER A 22 -25.16 3.25 -27.07
N ASN A 23 -25.29 2.24 -26.20
CA ASN A 23 -26.57 1.65 -25.86
C ASN A 23 -26.86 1.88 -24.39
N SER A 24 -27.59 2.96 -24.12
CA SER A 24 -28.19 3.28 -22.84
C SER A 24 -29.40 2.38 -22.59
N LYS A 25 -29.33 1.53 -21.57
CA LYS A 25 -30.51 0.87 -20.99
C LYS A 25 -30.58 1.11 -19.48
N GLY A 26 -31.60 1.87 -19.10
CA GLY A 26 -32.48 1.56 -17.97
C GLY A 26 -31.89 1.68 -16.56
N VAL A 27 -31.93 2.89 -16.02
CA VAL A 27 -32.12 3.10 -14.57
C VAL A 27 -33.53 2.63 -14.23
N SER A 28 -33.65 1.63 -13.37
CA SER A 28 -34.88 1.39 -12.60
C SER A 28 -34.54 1.45 -11.12
N ARG A 29 -35.20 2.40 -10.44
CA ARG A 29 -35.22 2.58 -8.99
C ARG A 29 -35.96 1.40 -8.37
N ASN A 30 -35.50 0.91 -7.23
CA ASN A 30 -36.41 0.40 -6.21
C ASN A 30 -35.89 0.69 -4.81
N SER A 31 -36.80 1.27 -4.04
CA SER A 31 -36.66 1.78 -2.69
C SER A 31 -37.34 0.83 -1.68
N SER A 32 -36.60 0.49 -0.62
CA SER A 32 -37.09 0.16 0.75
C SER A 32 -37.86 -1.18 0.93
N PRO A 33 -38.10 -1.70 2.18
CA PRO A 33 -37.60 -1.31 3.51
C PRO A 33 -37.02 -2.48 4.38
N SER A 34 -36.38 -2.07 5.47
CA SER A 34 -36.22 -2.70 6.79
C SER A 34 -36.86 -4.08 7.06
N ARG A 35 -36.06 -5.01 7.61
CA ARG A 35 -36.57 -6.03 8.55
C ARG A 35 -35.62 -6.24 9.73
N ARG A 36 -36.11 -5.84 10.90
CA ARG A 36 -35.62 -6.17 12.24
C ARG A 36 -35.92 -7.63 12.57
N THR A 37 -35.05 -8.25 13.37
CA THR A 37 -35.23 -9.25 14.46
C THR A 37 -33.96 -10.11 14.51
N ALA A 38 -33.38 -10.56 15.62
CA ALA A 38 -33.47 -10.33 17.06
C ALA A 38 -32.25 -11.07 17.68
N ASN A 39 -31.81 -10.67 18.87
CA ASN A 39 -30.74 -11.30 19.66
C ASN A 39 -30.90 -12.81 19.89
N PRO A 40 -29.80 -13.48 20.26
CA PRO A 40 -29.79 -14.09 21.59
C PRO A 40 -28.54 -13.72 22.41
N SER A 41 -28.80 -13.64 23.72
CA SER A 41 -27.93 -13.21 24.82
C SER A 41 -27.18 -14.37 25.50
N GLY A 42 -26.06 -14.04 26.15
CA GLY A 42 -25.26 -14.87 27.10
C GLY A 42 -23.85 -15.11 26.54
N GLU A 43 -22.72 -14.84 27.19
CA GLU A 43 -22.31 -14.54 28.58
C GLU A 43 -20.94 -13.80 28.53
N PRO A 44 -20.46 -13.18 29.63
CA PRO A 44 -19.32 -12.26 29.62
C PRO A 44 -17.97 -12.97 29.80
N ALA A 45 -17.01 -12.74 28.90
CA ALA A 45 -15.62 -13.14 29.07
C ALA A 45 -14.75 -11.95 29.54
N GLN A 46 -13.81 -12.29 30.41
CA GLN A 46 -13.11 -11.48 31.42
C GLN A 46 -12.03 -10.50 30.89
N PRO A 47 -11.47 -9.63 31.77
CA PRO A 47 -10.58 -8.53 31.38
C PRO A 47 -9.24 -9.04 30.86
N VAL A 48 -8.75 -8.41 29.79
CA VAL A 48 -7.42 -8.66 29.21
C VAL A 48 -6.37 -8.09 30.18
N THR A 49 -5.65 -8.97 30.88
CA THR A 49 -4.43 -8.59 31.60
C THR A 49 -3.29 -8.41 30.59
N ASN A 50 -2.54 -7.30 30.74
CA ASN A 50 -1.31 -7.07 30.02
C ASN A 50 -0.23 -7.97 30.61
N GLU A 51 -0.09 -9.18 30.08
CA GLU A 51 1.05 -10.05 30.42
C GLU A 51 2.24 -9.66 29.54
N ASP A 52 3.33 -9.22 30.17
CA ASP A 52 4.64 -9.07 29.54
C ASP A 52 5.06 -10.40 28.88
N PRO A 53 5.71 -10.38 27.70
CA PRO A 53 6.20 -11.61 27.10
C PRO A 53 7.24 -12.27 28.03
N PRO A 54 7.25 -13.61 28.16
CA PRO A 54 8.14 -14.30 29.08
C PRO A 54 9.59 -13.96 28.77
N ARG A 55 10.28 -13.34 29.74
CA ARG A 55 11.71 -13.08 29.67
C ARG A 55 12.42 -14.43 29.72
N ALA A 56 12.94 -14.90 28.58
CA ALA A 56 13.70 -16.13 28.52
C ALA A 56 14.96 -15.99 29.40
N ASN A 57 14.98 -16.70 30.53
CA ASN A 57 16.11 -16.67 31.45
C ASN A 57 17.11 -17.77 31.03
N LEU A 58 18.23 -17.35 30.45
CA LEU A 58 19.19 -18.21 29.75
C LEU A 58 20.37 -18.68 30.63
N THR A 59 20.18 -18.78 31.95
CA THR A 59 21.29 -18.97 32.91
C THR A 59 21.32 -20.32 33.61
N ALA A 60 20.59 -21.33 33.15
CA ALA A 60 20.74 -22.70 33.64
C ALA A 60 21.25 -23.64 32.53
N LEU A 61 22.56 -23.61 32.28
CA LEU A 61 23.23 -24.61 31.45
C LEU A 61 24.27 -25.33 32.32
N GLU A 62 23.80 -26.36 33.02
CA GLU A 62 24.66 -27.46 33.47
C GLU A 62 24.38 -28.67 32.56
N ASP A 63 25.38 -29.00 31.75
CA ASP A 63 25.71 -30.29 31.14
C ASP A 63 24.56 -31.22 30.69
N ASN A 64 23.99 -30.92 29.52
CA ASN A 64 23.43 -31.95 28.64
C ASN A 64 23.37 -31.47 27.18
N SER A 65 24.38 -31.79 26.38
CA SER A 65 24.50 -31.35 24.98
C SER A 65 23.31 -31.74 24.08
N GLY A 66 22.57 -32.80 24.42
CA GLY A 66 21.34 -33.18 23.70
C GLY A 66 20.16 -32.25 23.98
N ASN A 67 20.18 -31.58 25.13
CA ASN A 67 19.16 -30.65 25.60
C ASN A 67 19.35 -29.23 25.01
N LEU A 68 20.60 -28.80 24.82
CA LEU A 68 20.89 -27.49 24.21
C LEU A 68 20.46 -27.45 22.74
N VAL A 69 20.77 -28.49 21.97
CA VAL A 69 20.44 -28.54 20.54
C VAL A 69 18.92 -28.55 20.31
N SER A 70 18.15 -29.24 21.17
CA SER A 70 16.69 -29.21 21.09
C SER A 70 16.13 -27.83 21.46
N HIS A 71 16.65 -27.19 22.51
CA HIS A 71 16.25 -25.82 22.90
C HIS A 71 16.58 -24.78 21.82
N VAL A 72 17.75 -24.84 21.21
CA VAL A 72 18.12 -23.96 20.09
C VAL A 72 17.18 -24.17 18.91
N ARG A 73 16.82 -25.42 18.59
CA ARG A 73 15.87 -25.73 17.51
C ARG A 73 14.47 -25.19 17.83
N THR A 74 13.98 -25.36 19.05
CA THR A 74 12.70 -24.82 19.49
C THR A 74 12.70 -23.29 19.44
N LEU A 75 13.76 -22.64 19.94
CA LEU A 75 13.87 -21.18 19.89
C LEU A 75 13.89 -20.66 18.44
N ALA A 76 14.65 -21.29 17.56
CA ALA A 76 14.70 -20.94 16.14
C ALA A 76 13.33 -21.10 15.47
N GLN A 77 12.59 -22.18 15.78
CA GLN A 77 11.23 -22.41 15.27
C GLN A 77 10.25 -21.36 15.80
N THR A 78 10.30 -21.03 17.09
CA THR A 78 9.46 -19.98 17.68
C THR A 78 9.76 -18.62 17.07
N LEU A 79 11.04 -18.27 16.90
CA LEU A 79 11.46 -17.01 16.27
C LEU A 79 11.04 -16.94 14.79
N TYR A 80 11.16 -18.03 14.04
CA TYR A 80 10.69 -18.13 12.66
C TYR A 80 9.16 -17.98 12.54
N GLN A 81 8.41 -18.56 13.48
CA GLN A 81 6.96 -18.44 13.51
C GLN A 81 6.50 -17.03 13.95
N CYS A 82 7.26 -16.39 14.86
CA CYS A 82 7.07 -14.99 15.22
C CYS A 82 7.39 -14.04 14.07
N SER A 83 8.45 -14.29 13.29
CA SER A 83 8.77 -13.45 12.12
C SER A 83 7.74 -13.61 11.01
N LYS A 84 7.18 -14.81 10.82
CA LYS A 84 6.11 -15.04 9.84
C LYS A 84 4.76 -14.46 10.27
N SER A 85 4.53 -14.27 11.56
CA SER A 85 3.29 -13.68 12.11
C SER A 85 3.39 -12.17 12.36
N ALA A 86 4.60 -11.61 12.39
CA ALA A 86 4.86 -10.18 12.41
C ALA A 86 4.59 -9.55 11.04
N THR A 87 3.31 -9.19 10.81
CA THR A 87 2.82 -8.17 9.88
C THR A 87 3.27 -8.27 8.42
N THR A 88 2.30 -8.45 7.53
CA THR A 88 2.41 -8.20 6.09
C THR A 88 3.36 -7.03 5.79
N ASP A 89 4.44 -7.28 5.04
CA ASP A 89 5.44 -6.27 4.61
C ASP A 89 4.85 -5.09 3.82
N GLU A 90 3.54 -5.09 3.59
CA GLU A 90 2.81 -4.11 2.81
C GLU A 90 2.48 -2.86 3.64
N LEU A 91 2.61 -1.71 3.00
CA LEU A 91 2.09 -0.45 3.50
C LEU A 91 0.60 -0.37 3.14
N LYS A 92 -0.23 0.03 4.09
CA LYS A 92 -1.70 0.09 3.94
C LYS A 92 -2.16 1.52 3.67
N LEU A 93 -3.06 1.67 2.70
CA LEU A 93 -3.62 2.97 2.33
C LEU A 93 -4.47 3.55 3.46
N ASN A 94 -4.24 4.82 3.78
CA ASN A 94 -5.06 5.63 4.65
C ASN A 94 -5.37 6.95 3.96
N PHE A 95 -6.66 7.22 3.73
CA PHE A 95 -7.11 8.53 3.27
C PHE A 95 -7.07 9.56 4.41
N LEU A 96 -6.81 10.81 4.05
CA LEU A 96 -6.88 11.91 4.99
C LEU A 96 -8.32 12.08 5.50
N LYS A 97 -8.47 12.33 6.80
CA LYS A 97 -9.80 12.58 7.41
C LYS A 97 -10.43 13.89 6.93
N SER A 98 -9.61 14.89 6.60
CA SER A 98 -10.09 16.16 6.06
C SER A 98 -10.35 16.03 4.56
N THR A 99 -11.61 16.16 4.16
CA THR A 99 -12.03 16.10 2.76
C THR A 99 -11.65 17.34 1.95
N THR A 100 -11.14 18.39 2.60
CA THR A 100 -10.68 19.61 1.93
C THR A 100 -9.27 19.48 1.36
N VAL A 101 -8.54 18.42 1.72
CA VAL A 101 -7.18 18.15 1.22
C VAL A 101 -7.27 17.10 0.13
N THR A 102 -7.19 17.54 -1.12
CA THR A 102 -7.51 16.71 -2.29
C THR A 102 -6.34 16.57 -3.24
N CYS A 103 -6.40 15.54 -4.08
CA CYS A 103 -5.64 15.44 -5.32
C CYS A 103 -6.16 16.47 -6.36
N ASN A 104 -5.52 16.50 -7.53
CA ASN A 104 -5.85 17.45 -8.59
C ASN A 104 -7.25 17.27 -9.19
N ASP A 105 -7.78 16.04 -9.21
CA ASP A 105 -9.12 15.71 -9.68
C ASP A 105 -10.22 15.87 -8.61
N GLY A 106 -9.86 16.32 -7.40
CA GLY A 106 -10.76 16.52 -6.27
C GLY A 106 -11.00 15.28 -5.40
N THR A 107 -10.40 14.13 -5.74
CA THR A 107 -10.45 12.93 -4.89
C THR A 107 -9.65 13.13 -3.60
N PRO A 108 -9.96 12.41 -2.50
CA PRO A 108 -9.26 12.60 -1.23
C PRO A 108 -7.78 12.19 -1.35
N ALA A 109 -6.88 13.03 -0.83
CA ALA A 109 -5.49 12.65 -0.71
C ALA A 109 -5.31 11.61 0.41
N GLY A 110 -4.18 10.89 0.41
CA GLY A 110 -3.87 9.86 1.38
C GLY A 110 -2.39 9.51 1.41
N TYR A 111 -2.04 8.57 2.27
CA TYR A 111 -0.70 8.02 2.42
C TYR A 111 -0.79 6.53 2.70
N TYR A 112 0.27 5.80 2.39
CA TYR A 112 0.38 4.41 2.82
C TYR A 112 1.18 4.37 4.12
N ILE A 113 0.92 3.41 4.99
CA ILE A 113 1.67 3.29 6.25
C ILE A 113 1.92 1.84 6.64
N ARG A 114 3.12 1.59 7.15
CA ARG A 114 3.47 0.38 7.90
C ARG A 114 4.09 0.79 9.23
N GLU A 115 3.42 0.42 10.31
CA GLU A 115 3.90 0.70 11.67
C GLU A 115 4.91 -0.36 12.12
N SER A 116 5.99 0.07 12.77
CA SER A 116 6.94 -0.80 13.44
C SER A 116 6.88 -0.52 14.94
N LYS A 117 6.10 -1.35 15.66
CA LYS A 117 5.90 -1.20 17.11
C LYS A 117 7.26 -1.28 17.82
N GLY A 118 7.57 -0.25 18.62
CA GLY A 118 8.85 -0.13 19.34
C GLY A 118 9.91 0.70 18.61
N SER A 119 9.72 0.99 17.32
CA SER A 119 10.60 1.90 16.58
C SER A 119 10.18 3.35 16.79
N LYS A 120 11.15 4.21 17.13
CA LYS A 120 10.96 5.67 17.21
C LYS A 120 11.33 6.39 15.91
N ARG A 121 11.77 5.65 14.89
CA ARG A 121 12.18 6.20 13.59
C ARG A 121 10.98 6.27 12.67
N TRP A 122 10.90 7.36 11.91
CA TRP A 122 9.89 7.58 10.89
C TRP A 122 10.58 7.90 9.56
N LEU A 123 10.12 7.26 8.51
CA LEU A 123 10.53 7.49 7.14
C LEU A 123 9.29 7.92 6.36
N ILE A 124 9.31 9.14 5.81
CA ILE A 124 8.23 9.69 5.00
C ILE A 124 8.77 9.90 3.59
N PHE A 125 8.21 9.17 2.62
CA PHE A 125 8.61 9.22 1.22
C PHE A 125 7.61 10.01 0.39
N LEU A 126 8.10 10.93 -0.43
CA LEU A 126 7.29 11.73 -1.34
C LEU A 126 7.47 11.19 -2.76
N GLU A 127 6.42 10.55 -3.31
CA GLU A 127 6.45 10.05 -4.69
C GLU A 127 6.68 11.20 -5.68
N GLY A 128 7.60 10.98 -6.63
CA GLY A 128 7.87 11.92 -7.71
C GLY A 128 6.96 11.73 -8.93
N GLY A 129 7.44 12.16 -10.09
CA GLY A 129 6.76 11.91 -11.37
C GLY A 129 6.38 13.16 -12.16
N TRP A 130 7.27 14.16 -12.21
CA TRP A 130 7.05 15.41 -12.95
C TRP A 130 5.83 16.24 -12.46
N CYS A 131 5.60 17.39 -13.07
CA CYS A 131 4.49 18.29 -12.75
C CYS A 131 3.74 18.75 -14.02
N CYS A 132 2.67 19.53 -13.84
CA CYS A 132 2.00 20.31 -14.87
C CYS A 132 1.88 21.77 -14.41
N TYR A 133 1.76 22.72 -15.34
CA TYR A 133 1.90 24.15 -15.06
C TYR A 133 0.91 25.06 -15.82
N SER A 134 0.06 24.48 -16.66
CA SER A 134 -1.05 25.13 -17.35
C SER A 134 -2.25 24.19 -17.41
N LYS A 135 -3.46 24.73 -17.67
CA LYS A 135 -4.66 23.91 -17.83
C LYS A 135 -4.48 22.84 -18.90
N GLU A 136 -3.91 23.20 -20.04
CA GLU A 136 -3.68 22.31 -21.18
C GLU A 136 -2.70 21.19 -20.80
N SER A 137 -1.61 21.55 -20.10
CA SER A 137 -0.62 20.56 -19.64
C SER A 137 -1.19 19.61 -18.58
N CYS A 138 -2.04 20.10 -17.68
CA CYS A 138 -2.68 19.27 -16.66
C CYS A 138 -3.77 18.37 -17.26
N ASP A 139 -4.56 18.87 -18.22
CA ASP A 139 -5.54 18.07 -18.95
C ASP A 139 -4.85 16.93 -19.74
N ALA A 140 -3.71 17.21 -20.38
CA ALA A 140 -2.90 16.20 -21.06
C ALA A 140 -2.30 15.17 -20.09
N ARG A 141 -1.84 15.63 -18.93
CA ARG A 141 -1.31 14.76 -17.86
C ARG A 141 -2.40 13.85 -17.30
N TYR A 142 -3.59 14.37 -17.03
CA TYR A 142 -4.71 13.58 -16.50
C TYR A 142 -5.11 12.45 -17.46
N ARG A 143 -5.11 12.70 -18.78
CA ARG A 143 -5.41 11.67 -19.79
C ARG A 143 -4.32 10.61 -19.93
N SER A 144 -3.05 10.94 -19.66
CA SER A 144 -1.93 10.04 -19.88
C SER A 144 -1.51 9.26 -18.63
N ILE A 145 -1.55 9.90 -17.45
CA ILE A 145 -1.10 9.31 -16.17
C ILE A 145 -2.07 9.71 -15.04
N PRO A 146 -3.34 9.25 -15.07
CA PRO A 146 -4.35 9.66 -14.09
C PRO A 146 -3.99 9.30 -12.65
N ARG A 147 -3.23 8.21 -12.42
CA ARG A 147 -2.79 7.77 -11.08
C ARG A 147 -1.99 8.82 -10.29
N LEU A 148 -1.34 9.76 -10.99
CA LEU A 148 -0.55 10.85 -10.40
C LEU A 148 -1.36 12.14 -10.26
N MET A 149 -2.67 12.09 -10.52
CA MET A 149 -3.59 13.22 -10.48
C MET A 149 -4.86 12.95 -9.66
N GLY A 150 -5.11 11.70 -9.29
CA GLY A 150 -6.25 11.26 -8.49
C GLY A 150 -5.97 9.98 -7.71
N SER A 151 -6.81 9.71 -6.72
CA SER A 151 -6.66 8.58 -5.79
C SER A 151 -7.71 7.47 -5.96
N SER A 152 -8.65 7.61 -6.89
CA SER A 152 -9.76 6.66 -7.09
C SER A 152 -9.31 5.22 -7.41
N GLU A 153 -8.13 5.06 -8.02
CA GLU A 153 -7.60 3.75 -8.46
C GLU A 153 -6.46 3.24 -7.57
N TRP A 154 -6.20 3.90 -6.43
CA TRP A 154 -5.13 3.48 -5.53
C TRP A 154 -5.42 2.12 -4.90
N PRO A 155 -4.45 1.17 -4.92
CA PRO A 155 -4.62 -0.10 -4.25
C PRO A 155 -4.71 0.07 -2.72
N GLN A 156 -5.38 -0.85 -2.03
CA GLN A 156 -5.49 -0.77 -0.57
C GLN A 156 -4.16 -1.05 0.15
N ALA A 157 -3.22 -1.68 -0.54
CA ALA A 157 -1.91 -2.01 -0.02
C ALA A 157 -0.86 -1.90 -1.13
N GLN A 158 0.37 -1.53 -0.76
CA GLN A 158 1.53 -1.51 -1.65
C GLN A 158 2.75 -2.10 -0.96
N LYS A 159 3.64 -2.73 -1.74
CA LYS A 159 4.91 -3.24 -1.22
C LYS A 159 5.96 -2.13 -1.24
N GLY A 160 6.54 -1.82 -0.08
CA GLY A 160 7.69 -0.94 0.00
C GLY A 160 8.94 -1.62 -0.56
N SER A 161 9.74 -0.89 -1.31
CA SER A 161 11.02 -1.34 -1.88
C SER A 161 12.14 -0.36 -1.56
N GLY A 162 13.38 -0.79 -1.75
CA GLY A 162 14.59 -0.04 -1.41
C GLY A 162 14.53 0.44 0.05
N ILE A 163 14.65 1.75 0.25
CA ILE A 163 14.62 2.36 1.59
C ILE A 163 13.27 2.18 2.32
N LEU A 164 12.18 1.84 1.63
CA LEU A 164 10.87 1.55 2.22
C LEU A 164 10.65 0.06 2.51
N SER A 165 11.60 -0.81 2.16
CA SER A 165 11.50 -2.25 2.41
C SER A 165 11.58 -2.58 3.90
N ALA A 166 10.81 -3.58 4.34
CA ALA A 166 10.93 -4.18 5.68
C ALA A 166 12.00 -5.28 5.74
N GLN A 167 12.57 -5.66 4.60
CA GLN A 167 13.55 -6.73 4.53
C GLN A 167 14.94 -6.17 4.83
N PRO A 168 15.64 -6.65 5.88
CA PRO A 168 16.98 -6.19 6.23
C PRO A 168 18.00 -6.37 5.11
N GLU A 169 17.81 -7.36 4.24
CA GLU A 169 18.68 -7.64 3.09
C GLU A 169 18.58 -6.54 2.03
N GLU A 170 17.41 -5.93 1.88
CA GLU A 170 17.15 -4.84 0.92
C GLU A 170 17.34 -3.45 1.56
N ASN A 171 17.02 -3.33 2.86
CA ASN A 171 17.11 -2.09 3.63
C ASN A 171 17.92 -2.29 4.94
N PRO A 172 19.26 -2.37 4.87
CA PRO A 172 20.08 -2.76 6.02
C PRO A 172 19.99 -1.82 7.22
N HIS A 173 19.58 -0.56 6.99
CA HIS A 173 19.68 0.50 7.99
C HIS A 173 18.33 0.94 8.55
N TRP A 174 17.25 0.89 7.75
CA TRP A 174 15.94 1.47 8.11
C TRP A 174 14.78 0.48 8.02
N TRP A 175 15.03 -0.81 7.84
CA TRP A 175 13.97 -1.82 7.65
C TRP A 175 12.93 -1.85 8.79
N ASN A 176 13.31 -1.47 10.01
CA ASN A 176 12.43 -1.41 11.18
C ASN A 176 11.89 0.00 11.49
N ALA A 177 11.97 0.96 10.57
CA ALA A 177 11.34 2.27 10.75
C ALA A 177 9.83 2.19 10.52
N ASN A 178 9.06 3.06 11.18
CA ASN A 178 7.70 3.35 10.71
C ASN A 178 7.82 3.99 9.33
N THR A 179 7.12 3.44 8.34
CA THR A 179 7.27 3.85 6.94
C THR A 179 5.97 4.44 6.44
N VAL A 180 6.06 5.61 5.81
CA VAL A 180 4.97 6.37 5.17
C VAL A 180 5.34 6.68 3.73
#